data_AF-A0A1V5AA87-F1
#
_entry.id   AF-A0A1V5AA87-F1
#
_cell.length_a   1.000
_cell.length_b   1.000
_cell.length_c   1.000
_cell.angle_alpha   90.00
_cell.angle_beta   90.00
_cell.angle_gamma   90.00
#
_symmetry.space_group_name_H-M   'P 1'
#
loop_
_entity.id
_entity.type
_entity.pdbx_description
1 polymer ?
#
loop_
_entity_poly.entity_id
_entity_poly.type
_entity_poly.pdbx_seq_one_letter_code
_entity_poly.pdbx_strand_id
1 'polypeptide(L)' 'MLGPTKTPSEEVGRSCPVFGVESGGPVIGLGLLLILFGIFPFIIGTGEILPLPLAILFIGFGIFLITWGIRQ' A
#
# COMPACT_ATOMS: atom_id res chain seq x y z
N MET A 1 -31.01 29.11 -24.12
CA MET A 1 -30.96 27.65 -24.36
C MET A 1 -29.51 27.22 -24.24
N LEU A 2 -29.21 26.37 -23.25
CA LEU A 2 -27.87 25.85 -22.95
C LEU A 2 -27.49 24.70 -23.90
N GLY A 3 -26.24 24.67 -24.36
CA GLY A 3 -25.58 23.54 -25.00
C GLY A 3 -24.07 23.82 -25.15
N PRO A 4 -23.17 22.85 -24.88
CA PRO A 4 -22.07 23.04 -23.92
C PRO A 4 -20.71 23.39 -24.54
N THR A 5 -19.93 24.14 -23.75
CA THR A 5 -18.50 24.45 -23.92
C THR A 5 -17.64 23.18 -23.88
N LYS A 6 -17.01 22.81 -25.00
CA LYS A 6 -15.89 21.86 -25.02
C LYS A 6 -14.59 22.65 -24.87
N THR A 7 -14.09 22.75 -23.65
CA THR A 7 -12.75 23.23 -23.33
C THR A 7 -11.70 22.12 -23.60
N PRO A 8 -10.43 22.51 -23.82
CA PRO A 8 -9.55 21.89 -24.79
C PRO A 8 -8.87 20.62 -24.28
N SER A 9 -8.39 19.84 -25.25
CA SER A 9 -7.45 18.75 -25.05
C SER A 9 -6.16 19.30 -24.45
N GLU A 10 -6.03 19.27 -23.12
CA GLU A 10 -4.76 19.45 -22.42
C GLU A 10 -3.93 18.17 -22.54
N GLU A 11 -2.63 18.40 -22.72
CA GLU A 11 -1.65 17.41 -23.12
C GLU A 11 -1.51 16.24 -22.14
N VAL A 12 -1.04 15.13 -22.71
CA VAL A 12 -0.75 13.84 -22.09
C VAL A 12 0.42 13.98 -21.11
N GLY A 13 0.19 14.68 -20.00
CA GLY A 13 0.97 14.63 -18.76
C GLY A 13 0.22 13.87 -17.67
N ARG A 14 -0.70 12.98 -18.06
CA ARG A 14 -1.48 12.17 -17.14
C ARG A 14 -0.55 11.15 -16.50
N SER A 15 0.00 11.54 -15.36
CA SER A 15 0.31 10.63 -14.27
C SER A 15 -0.98 9.89 -13.95
N CYS A 16 -1.27 8.85 -14.73
CA CYS A 16 -2.39 7.96 -14.48
C CYS A 16 -2.17 7.42 -13.06
N PRO A 17 -3.11 7.63 -12.13
CA PRO A 17 -2.95 7.08 -10.79
C PRO A 17 -2.79 5.56 -10.96
N VAL A 18 -1.62 5.03 -10.61
CA VAL A 18 -1.28 3.59 -10.73
C VAL A 18 -2.31 2.73 -9.98
N PHE A 19 -3.00 3.34 -9.01
CA PHE A 19 -4.21 2.84 -8.39
C PHE A 19 -5.32 3.88 -8.55
N GLY A 20 -6.11 3.79 -9.62
CA GLY A 20 -7.28 4.64 -9.88
C GLY A 20 -8.47 4.30 -8.99
N VAL A 21 -8.24 4.16 -7.68
CA VAL A 21 -9.27 3.82 -6.70
C VAL A 21 -9.12 4.73 -5.49
N GLU A 22 -10.22 5.34 -5.06
CA GLU A 22 -10.39 6.00 -3.76
C GLU A 22 -10.50 4.91 -2.68
N SER A 23 -9.48 4.07 -2.58
CA SER A 23 -9.49 2.88 -1.75
C SER A 23 -8.18 2.77 -1.02
N GLY A 24 -8.22 2.63 0.31
CA GLY A 24 -7.08 2.26 1.14
C GLY A 24 -6.50 0.87 0.84
N GLY A 25 -7.03 0.14 -0.16
CA GLY A 25 -6.60 -1.18 -0.57
C GLY A 25 -5.08 -1.33 -0.80
N PRO A 26 -4.41 -0.44 -1.55
CA PRO A 26 -2.95 -0.52 -1.73
C PRO A 26 -2.18 -0.38 -0.41
N VAL A 27 -2.66 0.44 0.53
CA VAL A 27 -2.04 0.64 1.84
C VAL A 27 -2.21 -0.60 2.72
N ILE A 28 -3.41 -1.19 2.71
CA ILE A 28 -3.71 -2.44 3.42
C ILE A 28 -2.89 -3.60 2.85
N GLY A 29 -2.78 -3.69 1.52
CA GLY A 29 -1.97 -4.70 0.83
C GLY A 29 -0.49 -4.58 1.17
N LEU A 30 0.03 -3.36 1.23
CA LEU A 30 1.40 -3.10 1.68
C LEU A 30 1.60 -3.55 3.14
N GLY A 31 0.66 -3.23 4.04
CA GLY A 31 0.75 -3.65 5.43
C GLY A 31 0.73 -5.17 5.61
N LEU A 32 -0.13 -5.88 4.86
CA LEU A 32 -0.15 -7.35 4.83
C LEU A 32 1.16 -7.95 4.31
N LEU A 33 1.74 -7.36 3.27
CA LEU A 33 3.03 -7.80 2.72
C LEU A 33 4.15 -7.68 3.76
N LEU A 34 4.18 -6.59 4.52
CA LEU A 34 5.19 -6.37 5.57
C LEU A 34 5.04 -7.33 6.74
N ILE A 35 3.80 -7.61 7.17
CA ILE A 35 3.54 -8.61 8.22
C ILE A 35 3.98 -10.00 7.73
N LEU A 36 3.65 -10.35 6.48
CA LEU A 36 4.06 -11.63 5.90
C LEU A 36 5.58 -11.72 5.86
N PHE A 37 6.28 -10.69 5.41
CA PHE A 37 7.74 -10.63 5.39
C PHE A 37 8.36 -10.76 6.79
N GLY A 38 7.74 -10.19 7.81
CA GLY A 38 8.19 -10.29 9.20
C GLY A 38 8.01 -11.69 9.79
N ILE A 39 6.96 -12.42 9.42
CA ILE A 39 6.60 -13.73 10.02
C ILE A 39 7.17 -14.91 9.22
N PHE A 40 7.19 -14.82 7.89
CA PHE A 40 7.66 -15.86 6.96
C PHE A 40 9.03 -16.48 7.29
N PRO A 41 10.09 -15.70 7.60
CA PRO A 41 11.39 -16.28 7.97
C PRO A 41 11.35 -17.10 9.26
N PHE A 42 10.43 -16.81 10.20
CA PHE A 42 10.26 -17.61 11.42
C PHE A 42 9.56 -18.94 11.14
N ILE A 43 8.69 -19.02 10.13
CA ILE A 43 7.95 -20.24 9.79
C ILE A 43 8.84 -21.26 9.06
N ILE A 44 9.73 -20.79 8.18
CA ILE A 44 10.47 -21.65 7.25
C ILE A 44 11.82 -22.08 7.82
N GLY A 45 12.23 -21.53 8.96
CA GLY A 45 13.44 -21.95 9.67
C GLY A 45 14.72 -21.73 8.86
N THR A 46 14.68 -20.87 7.83
CA THR A 46 15.88 -20.46 7.09
C THR A 46 16.79 -19.71 8.05
N GLY A 47 18.01 -20.23 8.25
CA GLY A 47 18.92 -19.86 9.34
C GLY A 47 19.35 -18.39 9.43
N GLU A 48 18.94 -17.55 8.48
CA GLU A 48 19.04 -16.09 8.59
C GLU A 48 17.73 -15.54 9.17
N ILE A 49 17.60 -15.68 10.49
CA ILE A 49 16.48 -15.10 11.23
C ILE A 49 16.62 -13.58 11.12
N LEU A 50 15.61 -12.93 10.52
CA LEU A 50 15.53 -11.48 10.49
C LEU A 50 15.70 -10.96 11.94
N PRO A 51 16.63 -10.03 12.21
CA PRO A 51 16.90 -9.61 13.57
C PRO A 51 15.61 -9.14 14.24
N LEU A 52 15.37 -9.64 15.45
CA LEU A 52 14.12 -9.49 16.19
C LEU A 52 13.56 -8.05 16.23
N PRO A 53 14.40 -7.00 16.38
CA PRO A 53 13.93 -5.61 16.30
C PRO A 53 13.32 -5.23 14.94
N LEU A 54 13.92 -5.71 13.84
CA LEU A 54 13.43 -5.48 12.48
C LEU A 54 12.13 -6.23 12.23
N ALA A 55 12.00 -7.47 12.73
CA ALA A 55 10.75 -8.21 12.64
C ALA A 55 9.60 -7.49 13.37
N ILE A 56 9.86 -6.99 14.59
CA ILE A 56 8.88 -6.19 15.34
C ILE A 56 8.50 -4.92 14.57
N LEU A 57 9.49 -4.25 13.96
CA LEU A 57 9.25 -3.04 13.18
C LEU A 57 8.36 -3.32 11.97
N PHE A 58 8.62 -4.37 11.20
CA PHE A 58 7.81 -4.74 10.04
C PHE A 58 6.38 -5.12 10.42
N ILE A 59 6.22 -5.93 11.48
CA ILE A 59 4.89 -6.33 11.96
C ILE A 59 4.12 -5.11 12.50
N GLY A 60 4.75 -4.31 13.36
CA GLY A 60 4.13 -3.13 13.95
C GLY A 60 3.75 -2.08 12.91
N PHE A 61 4.66 -1.80 11.97
CA PHE A 61 4.39 -0.87 10.87
C PHE A 61 3.34 -1.41 9.90
N GLY A 62 3.34 -2.71 9.60
CA GLY A 62 2.31 -3.33 8.79
C GLY A 62 0.91 -3.22 9.41
N ILE A 63 0.78 -3.47 10.72
CA ILE A 63 -0.48 -3.28 11.46
C ILE A 63 -0.92 -1.81 11.43
N PHE A 64 0.03 -0.88 11.58
CA PHE A 64 -0.24 0.55 11.50
C PHE A 64 -0.80 0.94 10.13
N LEU A 65 -0.17 0.48 9.04
CA LEU A 65 -0.64 0.73 7.67
C LEU A 65 -2.03 0.15 7.41
N ILE A 66 -2.32 -1.07 7.89
CA ILE A 66 -3.66 -1.65 7.78
C ILE A 66 -4.69 -0.80 8.53
N THR A 67 -4.38 -0.42 9.77
CA THR A 67 -5.29 0.39 10.59
C THR A 67 -5.53 1.77 9.97
N TRP A 68 -4.49 2.39 9.42
CA TRP A 68 -4.57 3.66 8.71
C TRP A 68 -5.39 3.53 7.43
N GLY A 69 -5.11 2.51 6.61
CA GLY A 69 -5.81 2.27 5.35
C GLY A 69 -7.27 1.88 5.50
N ILE A 70 -7.69 1.30 6.65
CA ILE A 70 -9.11 1.06 6.96
C ILE A 70 -9.81 2.36 7.41
N ARG A 71 -9.08 3.29 8.03
CA ARG A 71 -9.61 4.57 8.51
C ARG A 71 -9.68 5.65 7.42
N GLN A 72 -9.22 5.35 6.21
CA GLN A 72 -9.15 6.23 5.06
C GLN A 72 -10.29 5.91 4.10
#